data_AF-A0A2S7U507-F1
#
_entry.id   AF-A0A2S7U507-F1
#
_cell.length_a   1.000
_cell.length_b   1.000
_cell.length_c   1.000
_cell.angle_alpha   90.00
_cell.angle_beta   90.00
_cell.angle_gamma   90.00
#
_symmetry.space_group_name_H-M   'P 1'
#
loop_
_entity.id
_entity.type
_entity.pdbx_description
1 polymer ?
#
loop_
_entity_poly.entity_id
_entity_poly.type
_entity_poly.pdbx_seq_one_letter_code
_entity_poly.pdbx_strand_id
1 'polypeptide(L)'
;MEHRTQHRVLAILMSIAASSQAFAIEPASEIFKKNCSACHQLANEKKPVVGPSLVEINHLYQGDEKKFIDWCVKPGKVRAGAIQMPSMAHLKKEELAAVHGWIKESTKGKTFVKEVKKKKPVDPYKISEKDSKEPRIQRIFLPFSSPASVAITLDGEHSLCWDTLSCRLRYVWKGGFIDGYPYWRGNGGQVAKIVGDIYYQAPLGLAASMTLADSSAKPKYEGYKVINGLPEFQYSIGQVKVSETISNASGKMEITIKTSGVVGALTYPLGDLSKCDFSYSKGKLVDGALVLNSKDASEFEIRFSAKQK
;
A
#
# COMPACT_ATOMS: atom_id res chain seq x y z
N MET A 1 107.41 -21.67 27.10
CA MET A 1 106.59 -21.41 25.90
C MET A 1 105.67 -22.58 25.68
N GLU A 2 104.38 -22.33 25.92
CA GLU A 2 103.18 -22.96 25.33
C GLU A 2 103.00 -24.48 25.37
N HIS A 3 102.19 -24.91 26.35
CA HIS A 3 101.34 -26.10 26.32
C HIS A 3 100.20 -25.91 25.29
N ARG A 4 100.00 -26.86 24.37
CA ARG A 4 98.83 -26.90 23.48
C ARG A 4 97.95 -28.12 23.81
N THR A 5 96.80 -27.81 24.38
CA THR A 5 95.72 -28.69 24.83
C THR A 5 94.97 -29.29 23.63
N GLN A 6 94.75 -30.61 23.62
CA GLN A 6 93.82 -31.26 22.68
C GLN A 6 92.40 -31.24 23.28
N HIS A 7 91.43 -30.71 22.53
CA HIS A 7 90.02 -30.75 22.90
C HIS A 7 89.31 -31.90 22.18
N ARG A 8 88.69 -32.78 22.97
CA ARG A 8 87.74 -33.80 22.53
C ARG A 8 86.42 -33.14 22.15
N VAL A 9 85.94 -33.37 20.94
CA VAL A 9 84.61 -32.96 20.48
C VAL A 9 83.59 -34.01 20.91
N LEU A 10 82.64 -33.63 21.75
CA LEU A 10 81.49 -34.45 22.15
C LEU A 10 80.29 -34.06 21.27
N ALA A 11 79.82 -34.97 20.41
CA ALA A 11 78.64 -34.75 19.59
C ALA A 11 77.36 -35.02 20.41
N ILE A 12 76.55 -33.99 20.61
CA ILE A 12 75.23 -34.09 21.25
C ILE A 12 74.18 -34.24 20.15
N LEU A 13 73.52 -35.40 20.10
CA LEU A 13 72.33 -35.65 19.29
C LEU A 13 71.12 -35.01 19.97
N MET A 14 70.59 -33.92 19.43
CA MET A 14 69.30 -33.33 19.81
C MET A 14 68.18 -33.99 19.01
N SER A 15 67.32 -34.74 19.70
CA SER A 15 66.07 -35.27 19.16
C SER A 15 65.02 -34.16 19.13
N ILE A 16 64.56 -33.75 17.94
CA ILE A 16 63.44 -32.81 17.78
C ILE A 16 62.13 -33.60 17.88
N ALA A 17 61.40 -33.43 18.98
CA ALA A 17 60.01 -33.88 19.08
C ALA A 17 59.11 -32.87 18.36
N ALA A 18 58.49 -33.28 17.26
CA ALA A 18 57.49 -32.48 16.56
C ALA A 18 56.15 -32.54 17.29
N SER A 19 55.81 -31.49 18.04
CA SER A 19 54.48 -31.32 18.64
C SER A 19 53.48 -30.90 17.57
N SER A 20 52.54 -31.77 17.21
CA SER A 20 51.38 -31.43 16.38
C SER A 20 50.46 -30.47 17.13
N GLN A 21 50.50 -29.17 16.82
CA GLN A 21 49.49 -28.23 17.28
C GLN A 21 48.17 -28.49 16.52
N ALA A 22 47.21 -29.12 17.18
CA ALA A 22 45.83 -29.08 16.73
C ALA A 22 45.31 -27.64 16.93
N PHE A 23 44.97 -26.95 15.84
CA PHE A 23 44.29 -25.66 15.93
C PHE A 23 42.94 -25.85 16.61
N ALA A 24 42.77 -25.26 17.80
CA ALA A 24 41.49 -25.27 18.50
C ALA A 24 40.44 -24.49 17.69
N ILE A 25 39.27 -25.09 17.52
CA ILE A 25 38.12 -24.45 16.86
C ILE A 25 37.68 -23.25 17.74
N GLU A 26 37.40 -22.11 17.12
CA GLU A 26 36.90 -20.92 17.82
C GLU A 26 35.55 -21.23 18.52
N PRO A 27 35.24 -20.65 19.70
CA PRO A 27 33.96 -20.88 20.34
C PRO A 27 32.77 -20.57 19.41
N ALA A 28 31.80 -21.48 19.36
CA ALA A 28 30.64 -21.39 18.46
C ALA A 28 29.84 -20.09 18.63
N SER A 29 29.76 -19.55 19.85
CA SER A 29 29.13 -18.26 20.14
C SER A 29 29.84 -17.08 19.46
N GLU A 30 31.16 -17.12 19.34
CA GLU A 30 31.93 -16.07 18.67
C GLU A 30 31.85 -16.21 17.14
N ILE A 31 31.88 -17.44 16.63
CA ILE A 31 31.60 -17.71 15.20
C ILE A 31 30.21 -17.16 14.83
N PHE A 32 29.19 -17.46 15.65
CA PHE A 32 27.85 -16.92 15.46
C PHE A 32 27.81 -15.39 15.52
N LYS A 33 28.47 -14.80 16.52
CA LYS A 33 28.51 -13.35 16.71
C LYS A 33 29.09 -12.64 15.49
N LYS A 34 30.21 -13.14 14.94
CA LYS A 34 30.90 -12.56 13.79
C LYS A 34 30.14 -12.71 12.47
N ASN A 35 29.39 -13.80 12.29
CA ASN A 35 28.86 -14.18 10.97
C ASN A 35 27.33 -14.12 10.85
N CYS A 36 26.59 -14.25 11.96
CA CYS A 36 25.15 -14.53 11.93
C CYS A 36 24.32 -13.50 12.70
N SER A 37 24.88 -12.91 13.76
CA SER A 37 24.14 -12.05 14.70
C SER A 37 23.54 -10.78 14.08
N ALA A 38 24.11 -10.29 12.97
CA ALA A 38 23.58 -9.14 12.25
C ALA A 38 22.18 -9.37 11.67
N CYS A 39 21.83 -10.62 11.35
CA CYS A 39 20.56 -10.98 10.72
C CYS A 39 19.67 -11.88 11.60
N HIS A 40 20.27 -12.65 12.51
CA HIS A 40 19.60 -13.66 13.32
C HIS A 40 19.65 -13.32 14.81
N GLN A 41 18.49 -13.36 15.46
CA GLN A 41 18.34 -13.10 16.89
C GLN A 41 17.96 -14.37 17.67
N LEU A 42 18.25 -14.39 18.96
CA LEU A 42 17.99 -15.55 19.82
C LEU A 42 16.48 -15.90 19.89
N ALA A 43 15.59 -14.93 20.10
CA ALA A 43 14.15 -15.13 20.22
C ALA A 43 13.36 -14.14 19.34
N ASN A 44 12.14 -14.53 18.95
CA ASN A 44 11.21 -13.70 18.16
C ASN A 44 10.53 -12.65 19.05
N GLU A 45 11.26 -11.62 19.50
CA GLU A 45 10.73 -10.70 20.53
C GLU A 45 9.93 -9.50 20.00
N LYS A 46 9.56 -9.44 18.71
CA LYS A 46 8.34 -8.78 18.18
C LYS A 46 8.37 -8.55 16.66
N LYS A 47 9.52 -8.67 15.97
CA LYS A 47 9.67 -8.79 14.50
C LYS A 47 11.04 -9.42 14.16
N PRO A 48 11.18 -10.25 13.11
CA PRO A 48 12.50 -10.66 12.63
C PRO A 48 13.27 -9.43 12.11
N VAL A 49 14.56 -9.32 12.43
CA VAL A 49 15.43 -8.20 12.00
C VAL A 49 15.70 -8.28 10.49
N VAL A 50 16.15 -9.45 10.03
CA VAL A 50 16.32 -9.78 8.60
C VAL A 50 16.03 -11.26 8.39
N GLY A 51 16.66 -12.13 9.18
CA GLY A 51 16.50 -13.58 9.15
C GLY A 51 15.56 -14.12 10.24
N PRO A 52 15.20 -15.43 10.18
CA PRO A 52 14.51 -16.13 11.26
C PRO A 52 15.29 -16.07 12.59
N SER A 53 14.60 -16.19 13.72
CA SER A 53 15.28 -16.37 15.02
C SER A 53 15.93 -17.74 15.15
N LEU A 54 16.85 -17.87 16.11
CA LEU A 54 17.51 -19.14 16.44
C LEU A 54 16.51 -20.18 16.93
N VAL A 55 15.46 -19.77 17.65
CA VAL A 55 14.37 -20.68 18.06
C VAL A 55 13.65 -21.25 16.83
N GLU A 56 13.40 -20.44 15.81
CA GLU A 56 12.82 -20.93 14.54
C GLU A 56 13.81 -21.81 13.76
N ILE A 57 15.08 -21.41 13.67
CA ILE A 57 16.13 -22.21 13.00
C ILE A 57 16.25 -23.59 13.66
N ASN A 58 16.32 -23.65 14.99
CA ASN A 58 16.37 -24.90 15.73
C ASN A 58 15.14 -25.78 15.44
N HIS A 59 13.96 -25.16 15.31
CA HIS A 59 12.73 -25.86 14.90
C HIS A 59 12.77 -26.36 13.44
N LEU A 60 13.40 -25.64 12.52
CA LEU A 60 13.46 -26.04 11.10
C LEU A 60 14.46 -27.17 10.82
N TYR A 61 15.54 -27.24 11.60
CA TYR A 61 16.65 -28.19 11.42
C TYR A 61 16.78 -29.18 12.59
N GLN A 62 15.68 -29.45 13.31
CA GLN A 62 15.62 -30.32 14.50
C GLN A 62 16.46 -31.60 14.38
N GLY A 63 17.70 -31.56 14.86
CA GLY A 63 18.60 -32.71 14.85
C GLY A 63 19.33 -32.97 13.52
N ASP A 64 18.93 -32.36 12.41
CA ASP A 64 19.50 -32.58 11.08
C ASP A 64 20.63 -31.58 10.77
N GLU A 65 21.80 -31.87 11.32
CA GLU A 65 23.00 -31.05 11.16
C GLU A 65 23.45 -30.95 9.71
N LYS A 66 23.37 -32.05 8.95
CA LYS A 66 23.77 -32.05 7.55
C LYS A 66 22.93 -31.06 6.74
N LYS A 67 21.60 -31.07 6.93
CA LYS A 67 20.69 -30.13 6.26
C LYS A 67 20.94 -28.69 6.67
N PHE A 68 21.26 -28.42 7.93
CA PHE A 68 21.65 -27.09 8.39
C PHE A 68 22.92 -26.61 7.66
N ILE A 69 23.96 -27.44 7.62
CA ILE A 69 25.24 -27.13 6.95
C ILE A 69 25.02 -26.88 5.46
N ASP A 70 24.31 -27.78 4.77
CA ASP A 70 24.03 -27.66 3.34
C ASP A 70 23.25 -26.37 3.03
N TRP A 71 22.30 -25.99 3.89
CA TRP A 71 21.58 -24.71 3.78
C TRP A 71 22.49 -23.50 3.98
N CYS A 72 23.37 -23.53 4.98
CA CYS A 72 24.33 -22.45 5.22
C CYS A 72 25.30 -22.25 4.05
N VAL A 73 25.75 -23.34 3.43
CA VAL A 73 26.65 -23.28 2.27
C VAL A 73 25.91 -22.82 1.01
N LYS A 74 24.69 -23.30 0.76
CA LYS A 74 23.94 -23.00 -0.47
C LYS A 74 22.47 -22.61 -0.16
N PRO A 75 22.22 -21.42 0.40
CA PRO A 75 20.88 -20.98 0.75
C PRO A 75 20.05 -20.61 -0.48
N GLY A 76 18.74 -20.90 -0.42
CA GLY A 76 17.75 -20.48 -1.41
C GLY A 76 16.80 -19.39 -0.91
N LYS A 77 15.94 -18.87 -1.80
CA LYS A 77 14.86 -17.94 -1.44
C LYS A 77 13.61 -18.71 -1.01
N VAL A 78 13.23 -18.59 0.27
CA VAL A 78 12.11 -19.37 0.86
C VAL A 78 10.86 -18.54 1.12
N ARG A 79 11.02 -17.26 1.48
CA ARG A 79 9.91 -16.39 1.88
C ARG A 79 9.68 -15.28 0.86
N ALA A 80 8.44 -15.13 0.41
CA ALA A 80 8.04 -14.01 -0.43
C ALA A 80 8.26 -12.69 0.33
N GLY A 81 9.00 -11.75 -0.29
CA GLY A 81 9.33 -10.45 0.31
C GLY A 81 10.51 -10.44 1.28
N ALA A 82 11.10 -11.59 1.63
CA ALA A 82 12.33 -11.63 2.42
C ALA A 82 13.58 -11.63 1.52
N ILE A 83 14.67 -11.06 2.04
CA ILE A 83 15.99 -11.12 1.42
C ILE A 83 16.50 -12.57 1.51
N GLN A 84 17.19 -13.04 0.47
CA GLN A 84 17.84 -14.35 0.47
C GLN A 84 19.07 -14.31 1.39
N MET A 85 19.23 -15.33 2.23
CA MET A 85 20.42 -15.46 3.09
C MET A 85 21.68 -15.58 2.20
N PRO A 86 22.78 -14.87 2.50
CA PRO A 86 24.03 -15.04 1.79
C PRO A 86 24.66 -16.41 2.12
N SER A 87 25.47 -16.92 1.19
CA SER A 87 26.23 -18.16 1.42
C SER A 87 27.25 -17.95 2.54
N MET A 88 27.38 -18.95 3.41
CA MET A 88 28.38 -19.04 4.47
C MET A 88 29.50 -20.04 4.12
N ALA A 89 29.75 -20.27 2.82
CA ALA A 89 30.76 -21.22 2.35
C ALA A 89 32.21 -20.86 2.75
N HIS A 90 32.44 -19.66 3.29
CA HIS A 90 33.72 -19.26 3.87
C HIS A 90 34.00 -19.89 5.24
N LEU A 91 32.96 -20.41 5.92
CA LEU A 91 33.11 -21.18 7.16
C LEU A 91 33.32 -22.66 6.87
N LYS A 92 34.14 -23.32 7.69
CA LYS A 92 34.34 -24.77 7.62
C LYS A 92 33.08 -25.50 8.07
N LYS A 93 32.88 -26.74 7.60
CA LYS A 93 31.71 -27.54 7.97
C LYS A 93 31.66 -27.83 9.47
N GLU A 94 32.82 -27.99 10.09
CA GLU A 94 32.98 -28.23 11.52
C GLU A 94 32.58 -27.00 12.35
N GLU A 95 32.83 -25.79 11.83
CA GLU A 95 32.41 -24.53 12.45
C GLU A 95 30.88 -24.37 12.36
N LEU A 96 30.30 -24.70 11.21
CA LEU A 96 28.84 -24.69 11.03
C LEU A 96 28.14 -25.74 11.93
N ALA A 97 28.73 -26.92 12.07
CA ALA A 97 28.27 -27.95 13.02
C ALA A 97 28.31 -27.42 14.47
N ALA A 98 29.41 -26.78 14.87
CA ALA A 98 29.55 -26.18 16.19
C ALA A 98 28.49 -25.08 16.44
N VAL A 99 28.23 -24.22 15.45
CA VAL A 99 27.16 -23.21 15.51
C VAL A 99 25.79 -23.86 15.65
N HIS A 100 25.50 -24.95 14.91
CA HIS A 100 24.24 -25.68 15.04
C HIS A 100 24.04 -26.26 16.45
N GLY A 101 25.09 -26.88 17.01
CA GLY A 101 25.09 -27.37 18.39
C GLY A 101 24.83 -26.24 19.40
N TRP A 102 25.46 -25.09 19.21
CA TRP A 102 25.24 -23.92 20.05
C TRP A 102 23.83 -23.33 19.90
N ILE A 103 23.25 -23.33 18.70
CA ILE A 103 21.84 -22.92 18.48
C ILE A 103 20.90 -23.84 19.28
N LYS A 104 21.13 -25.15 19.27
CA LYS A 104 20.34 -26.12 20.07
C LYS A 104 20.41 -25.80 21.55
N GLU A 105 21.61 -25.60 22.09
CA GLU A 105 21.80 -25.32 23.52
C GLU A 105 21.22 -23.95 23.94
N SER A 106 21.53 -22.89 23.17
CA SER A 106 21.08 -21.53 23.47
C SER A 106 19.55 -21.34 23.36
N THR A 107 18.86 -22.26 22.69
CA THR A 107 17.40 -22.26 22.54
C THR A 107 16.71 -23.35 23.35
N LYS A 108 17.46 -24.06 24.21
CA LYS A 108 16.90 -25.09 25.10
C LYS A 108 15.80 -24.51 25.98
N GLY A 109 14.68 -25.23 26.05
CA GLY A 109 13.48 -24.80 26.79
C GLY A 109 12.65 -23.70 26.09
N LYS A 110 13.05 -23.21 24.92
CA LYS A 110 12.27 -22.27 24.11
C LYS A 110 11.52 -23.03 23.02
N THR A 111 10.25 -22.67 22.83
CA THR A 111 9.40 -23.27 21.80
C THR A 111 9.17 -22.27 20.67
N PHE A 112 9.36 -22.72 19.43
CA PHE A 112 8.96 -21.92 18.28
C PHE A 112 7.43 -21.82 18.23
N VAL A 113 6.93 -20.60 18.44
CA VAL A 113 5.53 -20.27 18.22
C VAL A 113 5.44 -19.61 16.83
N LYS A 114 4.86 -20.35 15.88
CA LYS A 114 4.55 -19.77 14.57
C LYS A 114 3.62 -18.59 14.78
N GLU A 115 3.92 -17.45 14.14
CA GLU A 115 3.01 -16.31 14.19
C GLU A 115 1.62 -16.75 13.70
N VAL A 116 0.66 -16.74 14.62
CA VAL A 116 -0.74 -16.90 14.27
C VAL A 116 -1.10 -15.63 13.49
N LYS A 117 -1.45 -15.79 12.21
CA LYS A 117 -2.07 -14.69 11.45
C LYS A 117 -3.24 -14.19 12.31
N LYS A 118 -3.12 -13.00 12.90
CA LYS A 118 -4.22 -12.41 13.66
C LYS A 118 -5.46 -12.50 12.79
N LYS A 119 -6.58 -12.98 13.38
CA LYS A 119 -7.87 -12.93 12.69
C LYS A 119 -8.01 -11.52 12.11
N LYS A 120 -8.35 -11.44 10.82
CA LYS A 120 -8.60 -10.13 10.21
C LYS A 120 -9.60 -9.40 11.13
N PRO A 121 -9.31 -8.16 11.53
CA PRO A 121 -10.26 -7.42 12.34
C PRO A 121 -11.61 -7.44 11.61
N VAL A 122 -12.66 -7.83 12.31
CA VAL A 122 -14.02 -7.76 11.79
C VAL A 122 -14.39 -6.29 11.77
N ASP A 123 -14.85 -5.78 10.63
CA ASP A 123 -15.35 -4.42 10.53
C ASP A 123 -16.69 -4.31 11.30
N PRO A 124 -16.73 -3.62 12.45
CA PRO A 124 -17.96 -3.47 13.22
C PRO A 124 -18.95 -2.49 12.57
N TYR A 125 -18.52 -1.75 11.54
CA TYR A 125 -19.33 -0.82 10.77
C TYR A 125 -19.83 -1.42 9.46
N LYS A 126 -19.59 -2.72 9.22
CA LYS A 126 -20.08 -3.39 8.03
C LYS A 126 -21.61 -3.37 8.02
N ILE A 127 -22.16 -2.69 7.01
CA ILE A 127 -23.61 -2.58 6.80
C ILE A 127 -24.20 -3.87 6.24
N SER A 128 -25.51 -4.06 6.44
CA SER A 128 -26.23 -5.21 5.89
C SER A 128 -26.32 -5.13 4.36
N GLU A 129 -26.54 -6.27 3.69
CA GLU A 129 -26.71 -6.30 2.22
C GLU A 129 -27.94 -5.50 1.75
N LYS A 130 -28.98 -5.47 2.57
CA LYS A 130 -30.16 -4.63 2.30
C LYS A 130 -29.76 -3.16 2.33
N ASP A 131 -29.10 -2.74 3.40
CA ASP A 131 -28.68 -1.36 3.61
C ASP A 131 -27.64 -0.91 2.58
N SER A 132 -26.80 -1.82 2.06
CA SER A 132 -25.82 -1.47 1.04
C SER A 132 -26.43 -1.02 -0.28
N LYS A 133 -27.73 -1.27 -0.52
CA LYS A 133 -28.44 -0.91 -1.76
C LYS A 133 -29.14 0.46 -1.68
N GLU A 134 -29.10 1.13 -0.52
CA GLU A 134 -29.71 2.44 -0.32
C GLU A 134 -28.77 3.58 -0.75
N PRO A 135 -29.30 4.74 -1.18
CA PRO A 135 -28.51 5.95 -1.40
C PRO A 135 -27.75 6.37 -0.14
N ARG A 136 -26.46 6.71 -0.28
CA ARG A 136 -25.64 7.17 0.85
C ARG A 136 -24.70 8.29 0.47
N ILE A 137 -24.43 9.15 1.43
CA ILE A 137 -23.47 10.25 1.38
C ILE A 137 -22.50 10.07 2.55
N GLN A 138 -21.20 10.00 2.27
CA GLN A 138 -20.17 9.83 3.28
C GLN A 138 -19.02 10.82 3.07
N ARG A 139 -18.78 11.68 4.05
CA ARG A 139 -17.55 12.46 4.14
C ARG A 139 -16.42 11.54 4.56
N ILE A 140 -15.41 11.37 3.71
CA ILE A 140 -14.28 10.48 3.96
C ILE A 140 -13.11 10.80 3.02
N PHE A 141 -11.89 10.48 3.43
CA PHE A 141 -10.73 10.60 2.54
C PHE A 141 -10.77 9.52 1.47
N LEU A 142 -10.70 9.96 0.21
CA LEU A 142 -10.71 9.10 -0.96
C LEU A 142 -9.44 9.31 -1.78
N PRO A 143 -9.02 8.31 -2.59
CA PRO A 143 -7.87 8.48 -3.47
C PRO A 143 -8.20 9.47 -4.59
N PHE A 144 -7.18 10.09 -5.18
CA PHE A 144 -7.32 11.00 -6.33
C PHE A 144 -8.25 12.20 -6.12
N SER A 145 -8.42 12.61 -4.87
CA SER A 145 -9.27 13.73 -4.46
C SER A 145 -8.64 14.51 -3.30
N SER A 146 -9.23 15.65 -2.94
CA SER A 146 -8.77 16.41 -1.78
C SER A 146 -9.25 15.78 -0.46
N PRO A 147 -8.71 16.21 0.70
CA PRO A 147 -9.23 15.77 2.00
C PRO A 147 -10.71 16.13 2.24
N ALA A 148 -11.31 17.01 1.44
CA ALA A 148 -12.70 17.42 1.58
C ALA A 148 -13.66 16.65 0.64
N SER A 149 -13.35 15.38 0.40
CA SER A 149 -14.13 14.49 -0.46
C SER A 149 -15.46 14.07 0.16
N VAL A 150 -16.41 13.79 -0.72
CA VAL A 150 -17.72 13.19 -0.42
C VAL A 150 -17.86 11.97 -1.33
N ALA A 151 -17.90 10.79 -0.72
CA ALA A 151 -18.29 9.56 -1.40
C ALA A 151 -19.81 9.52 -1.46
N ILE A 152 -20.38 9.24 -2.62
CA ILE A 152 -21.83 9.08 -2.79
C ILE A 152 -22.09 7.76 -3.50
N THR A 153 -23.07 7.00 -3.04
CA THR A 153 -23.64 5.87 -3.79
C THR A 153 -25.11 6.14 -4.05
N LEU A 154 -25.56 5.85 -5.26
CA LEU A 154 -26.95 6.01 -5.68
C LEU A 154 -27.83 4.83 -5.24
N ASP A 155 -27.27 3.63 -5.30
CA ASP A 155 -28.01 2.37 -5.20
C ASP A 155 -27.13 1.20 -4.70
N GLY A 156 -25.97 1.50 -4.12
CA GLY A 156 -24.98 0.50 -3.74
C GLY A 156 -24.07 0.01 -4.86
N GLU A 157 -24.45 0.22 -6.12
CA GLU A 157 -23.72 -0.26 -7.29
C GLU A 157 -23.05 0.88 -8.05
N HIS A 158 -23.71 2.05 -8.17
CA HIS A 158 -23.24 3.22 -8.91
C HIS A 158 -22.85 4.32 -7.93
N SER A 159 -21.58 4.69 -7.96
CA SER A 159 -21.00 5.54 -6.93
C SER A 159 -20.04 6.56 -7.52
N LEU A 160 -19.88 7.69 -6.83
CA LEU A 160 -19.01 8.78 -7.26
C LEU A 160 -18.25 9.43 -6.10
N CYS A 161 -17.18 10.14 -6.48
CA CYS A 161 -16.44 11.03 -5.59
C CYS A 161 -16.69 12.47 -6.02
N TRP A 162 -17.23 13.27 -5.12
CA TRP A 162 -17.39 14.72 -5.29
C TRP A 162 -16.49 15.47 -4.30
N ASP A 163 -15.87 16.58 -4.72
CA ASP A 163 -14.85 17.29 -3.94
C ASP A 163 -15.29 18.71 -3.59
N THR A 164 -15.42 19.02 -2.29
CA THR A 164 -15.91 20.34 -1.86
C THR A 164 -14.86 21.45 -1.95
N LEU A 165 -13.56 21.16 -2.14
CA LEU A 165 -12.57 22.23 -2.35
C LEU A 165 -12.59 22.75 -3.78
N SER A 166 -12.80 21.86 -4.75
CA SER A 166 -12.84 22.21 -6.18
C SER A 166 -14.26 22.21 -6.77
N CYS A 167 -15.26 21.94 -5.92
CA CYS A 167 -16.68 21.86 -6.26
C CYS A 167 -16.97 21.03 -7.52
N ARG A 168 -16.42 19.81 -7.60
CA ARG A 168 -16.48 19.01 -8.83
C ARG A 168 -16.58 17.51 -8.60
N LEU A 169 -17.16 16.85 -9.61
CA LEU A 169 -17.00 15.41 -9.82
C LEU A 169 -15.52 15.07 -10.05
N ARG A 170 -15.02 14.08 -9.31
CA ARG A 170 -13.65 13.56 -9.44
C ARG A 170 -13.60 12.30 -10.29
N TYR A 171 -14.48 11.35 -9.99
CA TYR A 171 -14.58 10.09 -10.71
C TYR A 171 -15.86 9.35 -10.33
N VAL A 172 -16.23 8.38 -11.17
CA VAL A 172 -17.39 7.51 -11.00
C VAL A 172 -16.94 6.05 -11.12
N TRP A 173 -17.51 5.18 -10.32
CA TRP A 173 -17.22 3.75 -10.33
C TRP A 173 -18.49 2.90 -10.23
N LYS A 174 -18.34 1.61 -10.57
CA LYS A 174 -19.40 0.61 -10.49
C LYS A 174 -18.95 -0.65 -9.73
N GLY A 175 -19.86 -1.24 -8.95
CA GLY A 175 -19.65 -2.53 -8.27
C GLY A 175 -19.56 -2.45 -6.74
N GLY A 176 -20.02 -1.35 -6.16
CA GLY A 176 -20.00 -1.14 -4.72
C GLY A 176 -19.92 0.33 -4.33
N PHE A 177 -19.76 0.56 -3.03
CA PHE A 177 -19.51 1.89 -2.46
C PHE A 177 -18.05 2.04 -2.02
N ILE A 178 -17.78 1.96 -0.71
CA ILE A 178 -16.45 2.12 -0.13
C ILE A 178 -16.22 1.15 1.02
N ASP A 179 -14.97 0.77 1.24
CA ASP A 179 -14.49 0.21 2.51
C ASP A 179 -13.85 1.35 3.32
N GLY A 180 -14.65 1.90 4.23
CA GLY A 180 -14.25 2.98 5.14
C GLY A 180 -13.53 2.49 6.40
N TYR A 181 -13.44 1.18 6.63
CA TYR A 181 -12.88 0.64 7.86
C TYR A 181 -11.42 1.05 8.12
N PRO A 182 -10.53 1.16 7.12
CA PRO A 182 -9.19 1.73 7.33
C PRO A 182 -9.19 3.13 7.95
N TYR A 183 -10.16 3.97 7.57
CA TYR A 183 -10.35 5.31 8.11
C TYR A 183 -10.92 5.25 9.54
N TRP A 184 -12.01 4.49 9.75
CA TRP A 184 -12.75 4.45 11.02
C TRP A 184 -12.00 3.77 12.16
N ARG A 185 -11.20 2.74 11.87
CA ARG A 185 -10.43 2.03 12.90
C ARG A 185 -9.21 2.81 13.41
N GLY A 186 -8.88 3.93 12.76
CA GLY A 186 -7.76 4.80 13.08
C GLY A 186 -8.22 6.15 13.61
N ASN A 187 -7.34 7.15 13.52
CA ASN A 187 -7.62 8.54 13.90
C ASN A 187 -8.13 9.40 12.71
N GLY A 188 -8.74 8.78 11.70
CA GLY A 188 -9.17 9.47 10.48
C GLY A 188 -8.05 9.89 9.52
N GLY A 189 -6.80 9.43 9.72
CA GLY A 189 -5.67 9.76 8.84
C GLY A 189 -5.51 8.86 7.60
N GLN A 190 -6.32 7.82 7.45
CA GLN A 190 -6.17 6.83 6.37
C GLN A 190 -7.16 7.08 5.23
N VAL A 191 -6.81 6.68 4.01
CA VAL A 191 -7.70 6.79 2.84
C VAL A 191 -8.60 5.55 2.78
N ALA A 192 -9.89 5.74 2.52
CA ALA A 192 -10.85 4.65 2.28
C ALA A 192 -10.58 3.97 0.93
N LYS A 193 -10.99 2.70 0.83
CA LYS A 193 -10.83 1.95 -0.43
C LYS A 193 -12.11 2.01 -1.25
N ILE A 194 -11.94 2.14 -2.55
CA ILE A 194 -13.04 2.00 -3.51
C ILE A 194 -13.42 0.52 -3.61
N VAL A 195 -14.72 0.24 -3.57
CA VAL A 195 -15.28 -1.09 -3.85
C VAL A 195 -15.92 -1.01 -5.23
N GLY A 196 -15.30 -1.67 -6.21
CA GLY A 196 -15.69 -1.63 -7.61
C GLY A 196 -14.61 -1.02 -8.52
N ASP A 197 -14.98 -0.79 -9.77
CA ASP A 197 -14.09 -0.34 -10.83
C ASP A 197 -14.42 1.09 -11.27
N ILE A 198 -13.43 1.98 -11.23
CA ILE A 198 -13.54 3.33 -11.79
C ILE A 198 -13.62 3.24 -13.31
N TYR A 199 -14.68 3.81 -13.89
CA TYR A 199 -14.91 3.83 -15.33
C TYR A 199 -14.89 5.24 -15.93
N TYR A 200 -14.96 6.28 -15.09
CA TYR A 200 -14.75 7.67 -15.47
C TYR A 200 -13.89 8.38 -14.43
N GLN A 201 -12.91 9.17 -14.87
CA GLN A 201 -12.10 10.02 -14.00
C GLN A 201 -11.86 11.38 -14.64
N ALA A 202 -12.26 12.45 -13.95
CA ALA A 202 -12.06 13.83 -14.39
C ALA A 202 -10.58 14.24 -14.34
N PRO A 203 -10.16 15.27 -15.09
CA PRO A 203 -8.75 15.70 -15.10
C PRO A 203 -8.28 16.11 -13.69
N LEU A 204 -7.09 15.65 -13.28
CA LEU A 204 -6.62 15.81 -11.90
C LEU A 204 -6.29 17.26 -11.52
N GLY A 205 -5.77 18.05 -12.46
CA GLY A 205 -5.26 19.41 -12.22
C GLY A 205 -6.27 20.55 -12.26
N LEU A 206 -7.58 20.27 -12.29
CA LEU A 206 -8.60 21.33 -12.37
C LEU A 206 -8.82 22.02 -11.02
N ALA A 207 -8.86 23.35 -11.06
CA ALA A 207 -9.16 24.18 -9.90
C ALA A 207 -10.67 24.28 -9.58
N ALA A 208 -11.54 24.04 -10.56
CA ALA A 208 -13.00 24.12 -10.47
C ALA A 208 -13.68 23.04 -11.32
N SER A 209 -14.99 22.84 -11.16
CA SER A 209 -15.79 21.97 -12.05
C SER A 209 -15.87 22.47 -13.48
N MET A 210 -15.86 23.79 -13.65
CA MET A 210 -16.09 24.46 -14.93
C MET A 210 -15.17 25.67 -15.06
N THR A 211 -14.87 26.05 -16.30
CA THR A 211 -14.18 27.29 -16.63
C THR A 211 -15.14 28.27 -17.31
N LEU A 212 -14.96 29.55 -17.01
CA LEU A 212 -15.75 30.64 -17.58
C LEU A 212 -14.81 31.45 -18.47
N ALA A 213 -15.30 31.90 -19.64
CA ALA A 213 -14.48 32.58 -20.65
C ALA A 213 -13.65 33.75 -20.10
N ASP A 214 -14.20 34.49 -19.13
CA ASP A 214 -13.59 35.71 -18.58
C ASP A 214 -13.31 35.63 -17.06
N SER A 215 -13.10 34.42 -16.51
CA SER A 215 -12.88 34.28 -15.06
C SER A 215 -11.90 33.20 -14.66
N SER A 216 -10.97 33.56 -13.78
CA SER A 216 -10.13 32.65 -13.01
C SER A 216 -10.62 32.48 -11.56
N ALA A 217 -11.89 32.82 -11.30
CA ALA A 217 -12.45 32.76 -9.96
C ALA A 217 -12.39 31.35 -9.38
N LYS A 218 -11.99 31.26 -8.12
CA LYS A 218 -11.98 30.00 -7.38
C LYS A 218 -13.42 29.59 -7.04
N PRO A 219 -13.72 28.28 -7.04
CA PRO A 219 -15.01 27.81 -6.62
C PRO A 219 -15.19 28.03 -5.12
N LYS A 220 -16.42 28.37 -4.72
CA LYS A 220 -16.83 28.51 -3.33
C LYS A 220 -17.97 27.54 -3.06
N TYR A 221 -17.70 26.55 -2.22
CA TYR A 221 -18.71 25.61 -1.76
C TYR A 221 -19.67 26.29 -0.77
N GLU A 222 -20.97 26.17 -1.01
CA GLU A 222 -22.02 26.81 -0.21
C GLU A 222 -22.86 25.80 0.61
N GLY A 223 -22.78 24.51 0.29
CA GLY A 223 -23.47 23.44 1.02
C GLY A 223 -24.11 22.41 0.10
N TYR A 224 -24.94 21.54 0.67
CA TYR A 224 -25.89 20.73 -0.09
C TYR A 224 -27.18 20.51 0.72
N LYS A 225 -28.26 20.22 0.00
CA LYS A 225 -29.50 19.66 0.57
C LYS A 225 -29.55 18.17 0.28
N VAL A 226 -30.21 17.40 1.13
CA VAL A 226 -30.48 15.98 0.87
C VAL A 226 -31.91 15.83 0.35
N ILE A 227 -32.05 15.28 -0.85
CA ILE A 227 -33.33 15.01 -1.50
C ILE A 227 -33.33 13.52 -1.84
N ASN A 228 -34.25 12.75 -1.25
CA ASN A 228 -34.35 11.29 -1.42
C ASN A 228 -33.02 10.55 -1.18
N GLY A 229 -32.26 10.98 -0.17
CA GLY A 229 -30.96 10.38 0.20
C GLY A 229 -29.75 10.83 -0.64
N LEU A 230 -29.96 11.68 -1.65
CA LEU A 230 -28.91 12.17 -2.55
C LEU A 230 -28.66 13.68 -2.40
N PRO A 231 -27.44 14.16 -2.67
CA PRO A 231 -27.10 15.57 -2.51
C PRO A 231 -27.57 16.39 -3.71
N GLU A 232 -28.13 17.55 -3.41
CA GLU A 232 -28.18 18.71 -4.31
C GLU A 232 -27.12 19.71 -3.82
N PHE A 233 -25.98 19.74 -4.50
CA PHE A 233 -24.86 20.62 -4.17
C PHE A 233 -25.13 22.06 -4.60
N GLN A 234 -24.69 23.01 -3.77
CA GLN A 234 -24.75 24.44 -4.04
C GLN A 234 -23.33 25.02 -3.93
N TYR A 235 -22.92 25.74 -4.96
CA TYR A 235 -21.62 26.41 -5.00
C TYR A 235 -21.63 27.58 -5.98
N SER A 236 -20.60 28.41 -5.92
CA SER A 236 -20.41 29.51 -6.86
C SER A 236 -19.01 29.50 -7.49
N ILE A 237 -18.91 29.98 -8.73
CA ILE A 237 -17.65 30.23 -9.43
C ILE A 237 -17.70 31.68 -9.92
N GLY A 238 -17.03 32.58 -9.20
CA GLY A 238 -17.16 34.01 -9.42
C GLY A 238 -18.61 34.47 -9.19
N GLN A 239 -19.22 35.07 -10.21
CA GLN A 239 -20.63 35.48 -10.17
C GLN A 239 -21.62 34.36 -10.48
N VAL A 240 -21.15 33.24 -11.02
CA VAL A 240 -22.02 32.14 -11.44
C VAL A 240 -22.41 31.32 -10.22
N LYS A 241 -23.71 31.21 -9.95
CA LYS A 241 -24.23 30.29 -8.94
C LYS A 241 -24.61 28.97 -9.61
N VAL A 242 -24.29 27.87 -8.95
CA VAL A 242 -24.47 26.52 -9.47
C VAL A 242 -25.22 25.65 -8.47
N SER A 243 -26.24 24.96 -8.98
CA SER A 243 -26.94 23.87 -8.31
C SER A 243 -26.68 22.58 -9.09
N GLU A 244 -26.19 21.55 -8.43
CA GLU A 244 -25.82 20.27 -9.05
C GLU A 244 -26.53 19.11 -8.35
N THR A 245 -27.41 18.43 -9.07
CA THR A 245 -28.18 17.27 -8.59
C THR A 245 -27.65 16.01 -9.23
N ILE A 246 -27.61 14.92 -8.47
CA ILE A 246 -27.11 13.62 -8.91
C ILE A 246 -28.23 12.59 -8.80
N SER A 247 -28.45 11.82 -9.85
CA SER A 247 -29.51 10.82 -9.95
C SER A 247 -29.02 9.54 -10.64
N ASN A 248 -29.78 8.45 -10.47
CA ASN A 248 -29.64 7.26 -11.30
C ASN A 248 -30.77 7.24 -12.35
N ALA A 249 -30.40 7.32 -13.62
CA ALA A 249 -31.32 7.20 -14.76
C ALA A 249 -31.14 5.83 -15.43
N SER A 250 -31.77 4.79 -14.88
CA SER A 250 -31.75 3.41 -15.43
C SER A 250 -30.34 2.82 -15.60
N GLY A 251 -29.49 2.93 -14.58
CA GLY A 251 -28.10 2.44 -14.59
C GLY A 251 -27.10 3.41 -15.21
N LYS A 252 -27.54 4.63 -15.56
CA LYS A 252 -26.68 5.74 -15.95
C LYS A 252 -26.62 6.74 -14.81
N MET A 253 -25.40 7.06 -14.37
CA MET A 253 -25.17 8.20 -13.49
C MET A 253 -25.54 9.46 -14.25
N GLU A 254 -26.47 10.25 -13.73
CA GLU A 254 -26.92 11.50 -14.32
C GLU A 254 -26.61 12.64 -13.36
N ILE A 255 -26.06 13.72 -13.91
CA ILE A 255 -25.81 14.96 -13.18
C ILE A 255 -26.52 16.08 -13.92
N THR A 256 -27.47 16.72 -13.24
CA THR A 256 -28.16 17.92 -13.72
C THR A 256 -27.49 19.14 -13.10
N ILE A 257 -27.02 20.04 -13.95
CA ILE A 257 -26.33 21.27 -13.55
C ILE A 257 -27.21 22.45 -13.95
N LYS A 258 -27.62 23.23 -12.97
CA LYS A 258 -28.35 24.49 -13.14
C LYS A 258 -27.45 25.64 -12.77
N THR A 259 -27.38 26.65 -13.64
CA THR A 259 -26.55 27.84 -13.38
C THR A 259 -27.34 29.13 -13.55
N SER A 260 -26.86 30.18 -12.88
CA SER A 260 -27.33 31.55 -13.09
C SER A 260 -26.15 32.50 -13.11
N GLY A 261 -26.23 33.58 -13.90
CA GLY A 261 -25.17 34.58 -14.01
C GLY A 261 -24.05 34.25 -15.01
N VAL A 262 -24.24 33.26 -15.89
CA VAL A 262 -23.26 32.94 -16.95
C VAL A 262 -23.26 34.03 -18.01
N VAL A 263 -22.07 34.60 -18.25
CA VAL A 263 -21.80 35.54 -19.35
C VAL A 263 -20.80 34.85 -20.29
N GLY A 264 -21.08 34.88 -21.60
CA GLY A 264 -20.24 34.21 -22.60
C GLY A 264 -20.38 32.69 -22.58
N ALA A 265 -19.25 31.98 -22.68
CA ALA A 265 -19.19 30.53 -22.72
C ALA A 265 -18.83 29.93 -21.35
N LEU A 266 -19.46 28.81 -21.05
CA LEU A 266 -19.11 27.91 -19.95
C LEU A 266 -18.51 26.64 -20.54
N THR A 267 -17.39 26.20 -20.01
CA THR A 267 -16.73 24.96 -20.42
C THR A 267 -16.67 24.00 -19.25
N TYR A 268 -17.14 22.76 -19.45
CA TYR A 268 -17.05 21.66 -18.51
C TYR A 268 -15.97 20.69 -19.02
N PRO A 269 -14.75 20.69 -18.44
CA PRO A 269 -13.68 19.80 -18.88
C PRO A 269 -14.02 18.34 -18.56
N LEU A 270 -13.86 17.45 -19.55
CA LEU A 270 -14.06 16.02 -19.38
C LEU A 270 -12.70 15.34 -19.24
N GLY A 271 -12.70 14.20 -18.53
CA GLY A 271 -11.50 13.41 -18.31
C GLY A 271 -11.45 12.18 -19.20
N ASP A 272 -10.95 11.07 -18.64
CA ASP A 272 -10.84 9.82 -19.36
C ASP A 272 -12.23 9.20 -19.61
N LEU A 273 -12.60 9.12 -20.89
CA LEU A 273 -13.84 8.51 -21.39
C LEU A 273 -13.60 7.13 -22.03
N SER A 274 -12.39 6.58 -21.98
CA SER A 274 -12.05 5.32 -22.65
C SER A 274 -12.97 4.15 -22.24
N LYS A 275 -13.33 4.10 -20.95
CA LYS A 275 -14.21 3.09 -20.34
C LYS A 275 -15.64 3.59 -20.05
N CYS A 276 -15.96 4.81 -20.47
CA CYS A 276 -17.22 5.47 -20.17
C CYS A 276 -17.99 5.78 -21.44
N ASP A 277 -19.26 5.38 -21.48
CA ASP A 277 -20.22 5.99 -22.39
C ASP A 277 -20.66 7.32 -21.78
N PHE A 278 -20.53 8.38 -22.57
CA PHE A 278 -20.84 9.75 -22.16
C PHE A 278 -21.89 10.35 -23.07
N SER A 279 -22.88 11.02 -22.49
CA SER A 279 -23.88 11.79 -23.24
C SER A 279 -24.26 13.06 -22.49
N TYR A 280 -24.79 14.03 -23.21
CA TYR A 280 -25.11 15.36 -22.71
C TYR A 280 -26.37 15.91 -23.40
N SER A 281 -27.09 16.81 -22.74
CA SER A 281 -28.35 17.35 -23.27
C SER A 281 -28.19 18.63 -24.10
N LYS A 282 -27.16 19.45 -23.85
CA LYS A 282 -26.92 20.74 -24.53
C LYS A 282 -25.43 21.04 -24.68
N GLY A 283 -25.09 21.95 -25.60
CA GLY A 283 -23.71 22.35 -25.88
C GLY A 283 -23.06 21.53 -27.00
N LYS A 284 -21.73 21.61 -27.09
CA LYS A 284 -20.92 20.87 -28.08
C LYS A 284 -19.64 20.35 -27.44
N LEU A 285 -19.22 19.15 -27.85
CA LEU A 285 -17.89 18.65 -27.48
C LEU A 285 -16.82 19.32 -28.33
N VAL A 286 -15.85 19.95 -27.67
CA VAL A 286 -14.67 20.58 -28.29
C VAL A 286 -13.47 20.22 -27.43
N ASP A 287 -12.45 19.62 -28.04
CA ASP A 287 -11.15 19.32 -27.41
C ASP A 287 -11.24 18.64 -26.02
N GLY A 288 -12.14 17.66 -25.88
CA GLY A 288 -12.31 16.92 -24.63
C GLY A 288 -13.05 17.71 -23.54
N ALA A 289 -13.78 18.77 -23.89
CA ALA A 289 -14.66 19.49 -22.98
C ALA A 289 -16.05 19.69 -23.58
N LEU A 290 -17.06 19.79 -22.72
CA LEU A 290 -18.40 20.23 -23.12
C LEU A 290 -18.48 21.75 -23.04
N VAL A 291 -18.64 22.41 -24.18
CA VAL A 291 -18.72 23.87 -24.30
C VAL A 291 -20.18 24.28 -24.50
N LEU A 292 -20.67 25.19 -23.65
CA LEU A 292 -22.03 25.71 -23.65
C LEU A 292 -22.02 27.23 -23.80
N ASN A 293 -22.95 27.76 -24.60
CA ASN A 293 -23.26 29.20 -24.57
C ASN A 293 -24.08 29.52 -23.30
N SER A 294 -24.27 30.81 -22.99
CA SER A 294 -24.99 31.25 -21.78
C SER A 294 -26.42 30.70 -21.67
N LYS A 295 -27.15 30.55 -22.78
CA LYS A 295 -28.51 29.99 -22.80
C LYS A 295 -28.50 28.49 -22.46
N ASP A 296 -27.59 27.74 -23.06
CA ASP A 296 -27.48 26.30 -22.82
C ASP A 296 -26.91 25.99 -21.43
N ALA A 297 -26.06 26.88 -20.90
CA ALA A 297 -25.46 26.75 -19.59
C ALA A 297 -26.45 26.94 -18.43
N SER A 298 -27.61 27.57 -18.64
CA SER A 298 -28.58 27.82 -17.56
C SER A 298 -29.09 26.51 -16.93
N GLU A 299 -29.20 25.46 -17.72
CA GLU A 299 -29.53 24.10 -17.27
C GLU A 299 -29.10 23.08 -18.31
N PHE A 300 -28.28 22.12 -17.93
CA PHE A 300 -27.86 21.02 -18.79
C PHE A 300 -27.62 19.76 -17.97
N GLU A 301 -27.56 18.63 -18.66
CA GLU A 301 -27.40 17.30 -18.07
C GLU A 301 -26.21 16.61 -18.71
N ILE A 302 -25.47 15.89 -17.89
CA ILE A 302 -24.41 14.98 -18.31
C ILE A 302 -24.67 13.60 -17.74
N ARG A 303 -24.42 12.57 -18.53
CA ARG A 303 -24.66 11.18 -18.15
C ARG A 303 -23.44 10.33 -18.41
N PHE A 304 -23.12 9.47 -17.44
CA PHE A 304 -22.01 8.54 -17.47
C PHE A 304 -22.52 7.12 -17.25
N SER A 305 -22.05 6.17 -18.05
CA SER A 305 -22.22 4.74 -17.79
C SER A 305 -20.97 3.96 -18.15
N ALA A 306 -20.69 2.89 -17.42
CA ALA A 306 -19.62 1.97 -17.78
C ALA A 306 -19.92 1.33 -19.13
N LYS A 307 -18.93 1.31 -20.03
CA LYS A 307 -19.04 0.56 -21.28
C LYS A 307 -19.30 -0.92 -21.00
N GLN A 308 -20.22 -1.51 -21.74
CA GLN A 308 -20.41 -2.95 -21.70
C GLN A 308 -19.14 -3.64 -22.22
N LYS A 309 -18.68 -4.66 -21.50
CA LYS A 309 -17.57 -5.51 -21.95
C LYS A 309 -18.03 -6.45 -23.05
#